data_AF-F0SNY1-F1
#
_entry.id   AF-F0SNY1-F1
#
_cell.length_a   1.000
_cell.length_b   1.000
_cell.length_c   1.000
_cell.angle_alpha   90.00
_cell.angle_beta   90.00
_cell.angle_gamma   90.00
#
_symmetry.space_group_name_H-M   'P 1'
#
loop_
_entity.id
_entity.type
_entity.pdbx_description
1 polymer ?
#
loop_
_entity_poly.entity_id
_entity_poly.type
_entity_poly.pdbx_seq_one_letter_code
_entity_poly.pdbx_strand_id
1 'polypeptide(L)'
;MKIPIQTSIPPIGGLTPPLIESSPKAPDVDFQSLLATSLSQTNQLEHQAQANIEGRLLGEDITSAEVYTSLRKAEMALKMMTQVRNKLIDAFQEIQQMRI
;
A
#
# COMPACT_ATOMS: atom_id res chain seq x y z
N MET A 1 -2.66 -69.10 -12.33
CA MET A 1 -2.65 -67.81 -11.59
C MET A 1 -1.93 -66.83 -12.50
N LYS A 2 -2.48 -65.74 -13.04
CA LYS A 2 -3.31 -64.70 -12.43
C LYS A 2 -4.24 -64.09 -13.49
N ILE A 3 -5.35 -63.55 -13.00
CA ILE A 3 -6.57 -63.12 -13.67
C ILE A 3 -6.43 -61.65 -14.11
N PRO A 4 -7.01 -61.21 -15.24
CA PRO A 4 -7.04 -59.80 -15.62
C PRO A 4 -8.09 -59.04 -14.78
N ILE A 5 -7.76 -57.84 -14.29
CA ILE A 5 -8.75 -56.88 -13.77
C ILE A 5 -8.54 -55.52 -14.43
N GLN A 6 -9.50 -55.21 -15.31
CA GLN A 6 -9.81 -53.89 -15.77
C GLN A 6 -10.78 -53.29 -14.77
N THR A 7 -10.42 -52.18 -14.12
CA THR A 7 -11.36 -51.40 -13.32
C THR A 7 -11.25 -49.94 -13.73
N SER A 8 -12.23 -49.53 -14.53
CA SER A 8 -12.54 -48.15 -14.88
C SER A 8 -12.82 -47.35 -13.61
N ILE A 9 -12.14 -46.22 -13.44
CA ILE A 9 -12.45 -45.23 -12.40
C ILE A 9 -13.18 -44.08 -13.11
N PRO A 10 -14.41 -43.70 -12.70
CA PRO A 10 -15.13 -42.59 -13.29
C PRO A 10 -14.46 -41.24 -12.94
N PRO A 11 -14.52 -40.23 -13.83
CA PRO A 11 -14.05 -38.90 -13.51
C PRO A 11 -14.94 -38.29 -12.41
N ILE A 12 -14.33 -37.78 -11.36
CA ILE A 12 -15.02 -36.99 -10.34
C ILE A 12 -15.54 -35.72 -11.01
N GLY A 13 -16.85 -35.71 -11.29
CA GLY A 13 -17.54 -34.56 -11.82
C GLY A 13 -17.68 -33.46 -10.78
N GLY A 14 -17.32 -32.25 -11.18
CA GLY A 14 -18.07 -31.04 -10.85
C GLY A 14 -17.98 -30.53 -9.42
N LEU A 15 -16.80 -30.06 -9.01
CA LEU A 15 -16.76 -28.97 -8.02
C LEU A 15 -17.12 -27.68 -8.75
N THR A 16 -18.40 -27.35 -8.77
CA THR A 16 -18.85 -25.99 -9.10
C THR A 16 -18.39 -25.07 -7.96
N PRO A 17 -17.63 -23.99 -8.25
CA PRO A 17 -17.33 -22.99 -7.25
C PRO A 17 -18.63 -22.34 -6.77
N PRO A 18 -18.79 -22.03 -5.47
CA PRO A 18 -19.94 -21.27 -5.00
C PRO A 18 -19.96 -19.92 -5.69
N LEU A 19 -21.14 -19.56 -6.21
CA LEU A 19 -21.42 -18.23 -6.75
C LEU A 19 -21.13 -17.21 -5.65
N ILE A 20 -20.11 -16.38 -5.86
CA ILE A 20 -19.80 -15.26 -4.99
C ILE A 20 -20.96 -14.26 -5.14
N GLU A 21 -21.82 -14.21 -4.12
CA GLU A 21 -22.79 -13.15 -3.94
C GLU A 21 -22.07 -11.79 -3.99
N SER A 22 -22.65 -10.90 -4.80
CA SER A 22 -22.23 -9.52 -5.00
C SER A 22 -21.90 -8.82 -3.67
N SER A 23 -20.63 -8.49 -3.48
CA SER A 23 -20.19 -7.58 -2.41
C SER A 23 -20.92 -6.24 -2.52
N PRO A 24 -21.28 -5.62 -1.38
CA PRO A 24 -21.92 -4.30 -1.39
C PRO A 24 -21.00 -3.30 -2.08
N LYS A 25 -21.53 -2.59 -3.07
CA LYS A 25 -20.85 -1.50 -3.78
C LYS A 25 -20.32 -0.52 -2.73
N ALA A 26 -19.00 -0.50 -2.56
CA ALA A 26 -18.34 0.51 -1.75
C ALA A 26 -18.77 1.90 -2.24
N PRO A 27 -18.98 2.87 -1.33
CA PRO A 27 -19.37 4.21 -1.73
C PRO A 27 -18.41 4.72 -2.80
N ASP A 28 -18.97 5.36 -3.83
CA ASP A 28 -18.26 6.02 -4.92
C ASP A 28 -17.45 7.17 -4.30
N VAL A 29 -16.33 6.86 -3.65
CA VAL A 29 -15.40 7.86 -3.13
C VAL A 29 -14.64 8.37 -4.33
N ASP A 30 -15.09 9.51 -4.84
CA ASP A 30 -14.53 10.16 -6.02
C ASP A 30 -13.04 10.42 -5.81
N PHE A 31 -12.22 9.70 -6.58
CA PHE A 31 -10.76 9.75 -6.49
C PHE A 31 -10.23 11.16 -6.73
N GLN A 32 -10.89 11.95 -7.58
CA GLN A 32 -10.55 13.34 -7.82
C GLN A 32 -10.71 14.19 -6.56
N SER A 33 -11.79 14.00 -5.82
CA SER A 33 -12.05 14.68 -4.55
C SER A 33 -11.01 14.31 -3.47
N LEU A 34 -10.60 13.04 -3.41
CA LEU A 34 -9.51 12.63 -2.51
C LEU A 34 -8.18 13.26 -2.89
N LEU A 35 -7.82 13.25 -4.17
CA LEU A 35 -6.59 13.86 -4.67
C LEU A 35 -6.53 15.36 -4.40
N ALA A 36 -7.63 16.08 -4.66
CA ALA A 36 -7.75 17.50 -4.38
C ALA A 36 -7.60 17.80 -2.87
N THR A 37 -8.20 16.97 -2.03
CA THR A 37 -8.11 17.09 -0.57
C THR A 37 -6.67 16.85 -0.09
N SER A 38 -6.00 15.81 -0.59
CA SER A 38 -4.61 15.50 -0.23
C SER A 38 -3.63 16.60 -0.69
N LEU A 39 -3.87 17.21 -1.85
CA LEU A 39 -3.07 18.34 -2.33
C LEU A 39 -3.25 19.57 -1.44
N SER A 40 -4.50 19.89 -1.08
CA SER A 40 -4.80 21.00 -0.17
C SER A 40 -4.18 20.80 1.22
N GLN A 41 -4.25 19.58 1.76
CA GLN A 41 -3.64 19.24 3.04
C GLN A 41 -2.12 19.38 2.99
N THR A 42 -1.49 18.96 1.90
CA THR A 42 -0.04 19.08 1.71
C THR A 42 0.41 20.55 1.70
N ASN A 43 -0.33 21.42 0.99
CA ASN A 43 -0.05 22.86 0.96
C ASN A 43 -0.17 23.50 2.36
N GLN A 44 -1.18 23.11 3.14
CA GLN A 44 -1.32 23.58 4.52
C GLN A 44 -0.18 23.11 5.41
N LEU A 45 0.25 21.85 5.29
CA LEU A 45 1.39 21.32 6.03
C LEU A 45 2.70 22.04 5.67
N GLU A 46 2.91 22.39 4.40
CA GLU A 46 4.10 23.13 3.95
C GLU A 46 4.16 24.51 4.60
N HIS A 47 3.06 25.27 4.54
CA HIS A 47 2.96 26.58 5.19
C HIS A 47 3.18 26.51 6.70
N GLN A 48 2.64 25.47 7.35
CA GLN A 48 2.79 25.28 8.78
C GLN A 48 4.23 24.88 9.14
N ALA A 49 4.88 24.06 8.32
CA ALA A 49 6.30 23.73 8.48
C ALA A 49 7.19 24.97 8.31
N GLN A 50 6.91 25.82 7.32
CA GLN A 50 7.63 27.08 7.11
C GLN A 50 7.54 27.99 8.35
N ALA A 51 6.33 28.17 8.90
CA ALA A 51 6.12 28.95 10.12
C ALA A 51 6.83 28.35 11.35
N ASN A 52 6.83 27.02 11.47
CA ASN A 52 7.52 26.33 12.56
C ASN A 52 9.06 26.41 12.43
N ILE A 53 9.60 26.41 11.20
CA ILE A 53 11.04 26.59 10.95
C ILE A 53 11.47 28.01 11.31
N GLU A 54 10.68 29.02 10.93
CA GLU A 54 10.89 30.41 11.34
C GLU A 54 10.84 30.56 12.88
N GLY A 55 9.90 29.87 13.53
CA GLY A 55 9.79 29.79 14.99
C GLY A 55 10.99 29.10 15.67
N ARG A 56 11.54 28.04 15.08
CA ARG A 56 12.68 27.29 15.65
C ARG A 56 14.02 27.99 15.49
N LEU A 57 14.17 28.85 14.48
CA LEU A 57 15.38 29.66 14.28
C LEU A 57 15.57 30.73 15.38
N LEU A 58 14.52 31.00 16.17
CA LEU A 58 14.55 31.87 17.37
C LEU A 58 15.21 31.23 18.61
N GLY A 59 15.74 30.00 18.50
CA GLY A 59 16.78 29.49 19.42
C GLY A 59 16.29 28.69 20.63
N GLU A 60 15.65 27.54 20.39
CA GLU A 60 15.32 26.58 21.46
C GLU A 60 16.33 25.42 21.50
N ASP A 61 16.86 25.15 22.70
CA ASP A 61 17.91 24.17 23.03
C ASP A 61 17.56 22.73 22.60
N ILE A 62 18.08 22.28 21.45
CA ILE A 62 18.01 20.87 21.06
C ILE A 62 19.33 20.23 21.48
N THR A 63 19.28 19.33 22.46
CA THR A 63 20.45 18.54 22.86
C THR A 63 20.86 17.63 21.69
N SER A 64 22.14 17.61 21.33
CA SER A 64 22.67 16.92 20.14
C SER A 64 22.20 15.46 19.97
N ALA A 65 21.87 14.77 21.06
CA ALA A 65 21.32 13.41 21.05
C ALA A 65 19.95 13.27 20.36
N GLU A 66 19.08 14.28 20.45
CA GLU A 66 17.76 14.28 19.80
C GLU A 66 17.88 14.50 18.29
N VAL A 67 18.85 15.32 17.85
CA VAL A 67 19.18 15.50 16.43
C VAL A 67 19.67 14.19 15.81
N TYR A 68 20.59 13.49 16.48
CA TYR A 68 21.07 12.18 16.00
C TYR A 68 19.93 11.14 15.96
N THR A 69 19.04 11.12 16.96
CA THR A 69 17.90 10.19 16.98
C THR A 69 16.92 10.50 15.84
N SER A 70 16.66 11.77 15.58
CA SER A 70 15.78 12.21 14.49
C SER A 70 16.37 11.86 13.12
N LEU A 71 17.69 12.04 12.95
CA LEU A 71 18.39 11.64 11.73
C LEU A 71 18.29 10.13 11.49
N ARG A 72 18.51 9.30 12.51
CA ARG A 72 18.39 7.83 12.41
C ARG A 72 16.97 7.39 12.05
N LYS A 73 15.95 8.05 12.61
CA LYS A 73 14.55 7.79 12.25
C LYS A 73 14.27 8.14 10.78
N ALA A 74 14.78 9.28 10.31
CA ALA A 74 14.63 9.70 8.92
C ALA A 74 15.30 8.73 7.93
N GLU A 75 16.53 8.27 8.23
CA GLU A 75 17.24 7.26 7.42
C GLU A 75 16.42 5.95 7.30
N MET A 76 15.86 5.49 8.41
CA MET A 76 15.06 4.27 8.44
C MET A 76 13.74 4.43 7.67
N ALA A 77 13.07 5.56 7.83
CA ALA A 77 11.84 5.88 7.09
C ALA A 77 12.09 5.94 5.58
N LEU A 78 13.20 6.54 5.13
CA LEU A 78 13.58 6.62 3.72
C LEU A 78 13.81 5.22 3.12
N LYS A 79 14.51 4.35 3.86
CA LYS A 79 14.73 2.96 3.44
C LYS A 79 13.42 2.20 3.28
N MET A 80 12.49 2.37 4.23
CA MET A 80 11.17 1.75 4.14
C MET A 80 10.37 2.29 2.96
N MET A 81 10.38 3.61 2.73
CA MET A 81 9.67 4.24 1.62
C MET A 81 10.15 3.70 0.27
N THR A 82 11.44 3.43 0.12
CA THR A 82 11.98 2.83 -1.10
C THR A 82 11.41 1.42 -1.34
N GLN A 83 11.26 0.62 -0.28
CA GLN A 83 10.62 -0.70 -0.39
C GLN A 83 9.14 -0.62 -0.73
N VAL A 84 8.42 0.33 -0.11
CA VAL A 84 7.02 0.59 -0.42
C VAL A 84 6.85 1.00 -1.88
N ARG A 85 7.70 1.91 -2.39
CA ARG A 85 7.70 2.31 -3.81
C ARG A 85 7.85 1.10 -4.73
N ASN A 86 8.80 0.22 -4.44
CA ASN A 86 9.00 -0.98 -5.25
C ASN A 86 7.75 -1.87 -5.25
N LYS A 87 7.14 -2.09 -4.08
CA LYS A 87 5.90 -2.88 -3.97
C LYS A 87 4.70 -2.26 -4.68
N LEU A 88 4.59 -0.94 -4.70
CA LEU A 88 3.54 -0.25 -5.46
C LEU A 88 3.72 -0.41 -6.97
N ILE A 89 4.96 -0.40 -7.46
CA ILE A 89 5.28 -0.67 -8.87
C ILE A 89 4.92 -2.12 -9.22
N ASP A 90 5.30 -3.07 -8.39
CA ASP A 90 4.96 -4.49 -8.57
C ASP A 90 3.44 -4.70 -8.65
N ALA A 91 2.69 -4.13 -7.70
CA ALA A 91 1.23 -4.22 -7.66
C ALA A 91 0.56 -3.59 -8.89
N PHE A 92 1.12 -2.49 -9.41
CA PHE A 92 0.63 -1.88 -10.65
C PHE A 92 0.85 -2.81 -11.85
N GLN A 93 2.02 -3.43 -11.96
CA GLN A 93 2.33 -4.39 -13.02
C GLN A 93 1.43 -5.62 -12.97
N GLU A 94 1.13 -6.12 -11.77
CA GLU A 94 0.23 -7.26 -11.56
C GLU A 94 -1.20 -6.95 -12.04
N ILE A 95 -1.72 -5.76 -11.73
CA ILE A 95 -3.04 -5.31 -12.21
C ILE A 95 -3.07 -5.19 -13.74
N GLN A 96 -1.98 -4.76 -14.38
CA GLN A 96 -1.90 -4.69 -15.85
C GLN A 96 -1.89 -6.09 -16.48
N GLN A 97 -1.17 -7.05 -15.88
CA GLN A 97 -1.14 -8.44 -16.36
C GLN A 97 -2.48 -9.17 -16.20
N MET A 98 -3.29 -8.81 -15.20
CA MET A 98 -4.66 -9.35 -15.07
C MET A 98 -5.65 -8.79 -16.10
N ARG A 99 -5.31 -7.70 -16.80
CA ARG A 99 -6.21 -6.99 -17.73
C ARG A 99 -6.00 -7.35 -19.20
N ILE A 100 -5.05 -8.23 -19.51
CA ILE A 100 -4.89 -8.86 -20.84
C ILE A 100 -5.50 -10.26 -20.84
#